data_AF-A0A952PAM9-F1
#
_entry.id   AF-A0A952PAM9-F1
#
_cell.length_a   1.000
_cell.length_b   1.000
_cell.length_c   1.000
_cell.angle_alpha   90.00
_cell.angle_beta   90.00
_cell.angle_gamma   90.00
#
_symmetry.space_group_name_H-M   'P 1'
#
loop_
_entity.id
_entity.type
_entity.pdbx_description
1 polymer ?
#
loop_
_entity_poly.entity_id
_entity_poly.type
_entity_poly.pdbx_seq_one_letter_code
_entity_poly.pdbx_strand_id
1 'polypeptide(L)'
;MQFTKIKYDGTQVELHIKSNTQIQDDKEIREFTSKDLPLPSFKQCFDDLKPYVEEILSLPEGYMADSSITSVSISHKESGESVIITCTKKLDDIGRAFNFNTPLLPMQSETDGPALPEGCDNVIEKLIFEAKSFYEGLRQEEPNLFNKGA
;
A
#
# COMPACT_ATOMS: atom_id res chain seq x y z
N MET A 1 -7.14 7.23 -13.74
CA MET A 1 -7.25 7.20 -12.27
C MET A 1 -5.87 6.95 -11.72
N GLN A 2 -5.37 7.77 -10.80
CA GLN A 2 -4.06 7.57 -10.18
C GLN A 2 -4.24 7.46 -8.67
N PHE A 3 -3.78 6.37 -8.06
CA PHE A 3 -3.72 6.27 -6.61
C PHE A 3 -2.51 7.03 -6.09
N THR A 4 -2.73 7.96 -5.17
CA THR A 4 -1.66 8.68 -4.46
C THR A 4 -1.36 8.06 -3.10
N LYS A 5 -2.30 7.28 -2.57
CA LYS A 5 -2.13 6.51 -1.34
C LYS A 5 -3.07 5.31 -1.30
N ILE A 6 -2.57 4.17 -0.85
CA ILE A 6 -3.33 2.94 -0.61
C ILE A 6 -3.06 2.55 0.84
N LYS A 7 -4.11 2.47 1.67
CA LYS A 7 -3.99 2.11 3.09
C LYS A 7 -4.87 0.91 3.41
N TYR A 8 -4.37 0.06 4.31
CA TYR A 8 -5.12 -1.05 4.87
C TYR A 8 -4.66 -1.34 6.29
N ASP A 9 -5.59 -1.38 7.23
CA ASP A 9 -5.31 -1.63 8.65
C ASP A 9 -5.73 -3.02 9.14
N GLY A 10 -6.14 -3.89 8.20
CA GLY A 10 -6.72 -5.20 8.49
C GLY A 10 -8.25 -5.20 8.55
N THR A 11 -8.87 -4.03 8.72
CA THR A 11 -10.33 -3.87 8.88
C THR A 11 -10.96 -2.92 7.87
N GLN A 12 -10.19 -1.95 7.38
CA GLN A 12 -10.66 -0.89 6.50
C GLN A 12 -9.62 -0.64 5.41
N VAL A 13 -10.12 -0.46 4.19
CA VAL A 13 -9.35 0.01 3.03
C VAL A 13 -9.65 1.50 2.83
N GLU A 14 -8.60 2.30 2.69
CA GLU A 14 -8.69 3.73 2.38
C GLU A 14 -7.79 4.03 1.16
N LEU A 15 -8.37 4.55 0.09
CA LEU A 15 -7.72 4.85 -1.19
C LEU A 15 -7.78 6.34 -1.46
N HIS A 16 -6.63 6.97 -1.71
CA HIS A 16 -6.55 8.36 -2.13
C HIS A 16 -6.34 8.37 -3.65
N ILE A 17 -7.26 9.02 -4.35
CA ILE A 17 -7.39 8.95 -5.80
C ILE A 17 -7.32 10.35 -6.36
N LYS A 18 -6.35 10.60 -7.23
CA LYS A 18 -6.29 11.83 -8.00
C LYS A 18 -7.12 11.68 -9.28
N SER A 19 -8.09 12.58 -9.46
CA SER A 19 -8.88 12.65 -10.69
C SER A 19 -8.14 13.47 -11.75
N ASN A 20 -8.19 13.04 -13.01
CA ASN A 20 -7.62 13.79 -14.14
C ASN A 20 -8.61 14.83 -14.72
N THR A 21 -9.71 15.11 -14.01
CA THR A 21 -10.68 16.11 -14.45
C THR A 21 -10.07 17.50 -14.29
N GLN A 22 -9.50 18.00 -15.40
CA GLN A 22 -9.00 19.36 -15.54
C GLN A 22 -10.16 20.35 -15.42
N ILE A 23 -10.33 20.93 -14.24
CA ILE A 23 -10.95 22.24 -14.09
C ILE A 23 -10.03 23.03 -13.15
N GLN A 24 -9.23 23.94 -13.73
CA GLN A 24 -8.46 25.01 -13.08
C GLN A 24 -7.65 24.64 -11.81
N ASP A 25 -6.33 24.46 -12.00
CA ASP A 25 -5.21 24.53 -11.02
C ASP A 25 -5.27 23.75 -9.69
N ASP A 26 -6.40 23.18 -9.29
CA ASP A 26 -6.52 22.32 -8.13
C ASP A 26 -6.73 20.86 -8.56
N LYS A 27 -5.69 20.06 -8.37
CA LYS A 27 -5.79 18.59 -8.48
C LYS A 27 -6.67 18.09 -7.33
N GLU A 28 -7.95 17.85 -7.60
CA GLU A 28 -8.87 17.25 -6.62
C GLU A 28 -8.39 15.83 -6.26
N ILE A 29 -7.96 15.65 -5.00
CA ILE A 29 -7.74 14.34 -4.40
C ILE A 29 -9.07 13.90 -3.78
N ARG A 30 -9.59 12.76 -4.25
CA ARG A 30 -10.77 12.11 -3.70
C ARG A 30 -10.34 10.98 -2.77
N GLU A 31 -11.00 10.88 -1.64
CA GLU A 31 -10.81 9.79 -0.70
C GLU A 31 -11.95 8.78 -0.85
N PHE A 32 -11.60 7.51 -0.97
CA PHE A 32 -12.53 6.39 -0.95
C PHE A 32 -12.22 5.50 0.25
N THR A 33 -13.20 5.26 1.10
CA THR A 33 -13.04 4.47 2.32
C THR A 33 -14.11 3.39 2.36
N SER A 34 -13.71 2.13 2.57
CA SER A 34 -14.64 1.01 2.72
C SER A 34 -14.22 0.08 3.86
N LYS A 35 -15.21 -0.47 4.58
CA LYS A 35 -15.05 -1.51 5.60
C LYS A 35 -15.21 -2.92 5.02
N ASP A 36 -15.52 -3.04 3.73
CA ASP A 36 -15.58 -4.33 3.06
C ASP A 36 -14.18 -4.93 2.99
N LEU A 37 -14.09 -6.26 3.09
CA LEU A 37 -12.81 -6.94 3.02
C LEU A 37 -12.34 -7.05 1.56
N PRO A 38 -11.09 -6.64 1.25
CA PRO A 38 -10.51 -6.86 -0.07
C PRO A 38 -10.18 -8.34 -0.28
N LEU A 39 -9.88 -8.72 -1.52
CA LEU A 39 -9.39 -10.07 -1.81
C LEU A 39 -8.13 -10.41 -0.98
N PRO A 40 -7.88 -11.69 -0.64
CA PRO A 40 -6.67 -12.08 0.08
C PRO A 40 -5.38 -11.62 -0.60
N SER A 41 -5.37 -11.57 -1.93
CA SER A 41 -4.25 -11.10 -2.75
C SER A 41 -3.88 -9.64 -2.46
N PHE A 42 -4.84 -8.80 -2.11
CA PHE A 42 -4.60 -7.42 -1.69
C PHE A 42 -3.73 -7.37 -0.44
N LYS A 43 -4.11 -8.11 0.61
CA LYS A 43 -3.32 -8.22 1.84
C LYS A 43 -1.95 -8.84 1.58
N GLN A 44 -1.90 -9.86 0.71
CA GLN A 44 -0.64 -10.50 0.35
C GLN A 44 0.35 -9.49 -0.25
N CYS A 45 -0.10 -8.55 -1.08
CA CYS A 45 0.79 -7.51 -1.61
C CYS A 45 1.43 -6.66 -0.51
N PHE A 46 0.71 -6.36 0.58
CA PHE A 46 1.29 -5.66 1.73
C PHE A 46 2.33 -6.50 2.47
N ASP A 47 2.11 -7.81 2.58
CA ASP A 47 3.09 -8.72 3.21
C ASP A 47 4.32 -8.94 2.32
N ASP A 48 4.14 -9.03 1.01
CA ASP A 48 5.20 -9.18 0.00
C ASP A 48 6.13 -7.95 -0.04
N LEU A 49 5.70 -6.79 0.47
CA LEU A 49 6.53 -5.58 0.57
C LEU A 49 7.51 -5.59 1.75
N LYS A 50 7.31 -6.45 2.76
CA LYS A 50 8.14 -6.49 3.98
C LYS A 50 9.64 -6.71 3.71
N PRO A 51 10.09 -7.69 2.89
CA PRO A 51 11.51 -7.87 2.63
C PRO A 51 12.15 -6.64 1.97
N TYR A 52 11.43 -5.94 1.10
CA TYR A 52 11.93 -4.71 0.48
C TYR A 52 12.08 -3.56 1.47
N VAL A 53 11.21 -3.47 2.48
CA VAL A 53 11.37 -2.49 3.57
C VAL A 53 12.63 -2.79 4.38
N GLU A 54 12.92 -4.06 4.68
CA GLU A 54 14.15 -4.45 5.36
C GLU A 54 15.39 -4.02 4.57
N GLU A 55 15.40 -4.28 3.27
CA GLU A 55 16.49 -3.88 2.38
C GLU A 55 16.66 -2.35 2.28
N ILE A 56 15.57 -1.62 2.00
CA ILE A 56 15.59 -0.15 1.85
C ILE A 56 16.13 0.54 3.09
N LEU A 57 15.73 0.07 4.28
CA LEU A 57 16.12 0.66 5.55
C LEU A 57 17.37 0.01 6.14
N SER A 58 17.96 -0.97 5.46
CA SER A 58 19.09 -1.76 5.96
C SER A 58 18.83 -2.33 7.36
N LEU A 59 17.61 -2.84 7.57
CA LEU A 59 17.21 -3.45 8.84
C LEU A 59 17.73 -4.89 8.93
N PRO A 60 17.87 -5.44 10.15
CA PRO A 60 18.20 -6.84 10.33
C PRO A 60 17.16 -7.76 9.67
N GLU A 61 17.61 -8.91 9.19
CA GLU A 61 16.74 -9.96 8.64
C GLU A 61 15.65 -10.36 9.64
N GLY A 62 14.40 -10.39 9.18
CA GLY A 62 13.25 -10.78 9.98
C GLY A 62 12.75 -9.70 10.94
N TYR A 63 13.31 -8.49 10.89
CA TYR A 63 12.84 -7.35 11.68
C TYR A 63 11.35 -7.05 11.46
N MET A 64 10.84 -7.30 10.25
CA MET A 64 9.46 -7.06 9.84
C MET A 64 8.48 -8.19 10.19
N ALA A 65 8.94 -9.28 10.81
CA ALA A 65 8.12 -10.47 11.08
C ALA A 65 6.86 -10.17 11.93
N ASP A 66 6.97 -9.26 12.88
CA ASP A 66 5.93 -8.78 13.81
C ASP A 66 5.40 -7.37 13.45
N SER A 67 5.77 -6.88 12.27
CA SER A 67 5.39 -5.57 11.76
C SER A 67 4.33 -5.72 10.67
N SER A 68 3.56 -4.66 10.46
CA SER A 68 2.56 -4.58 9.40
C SER A 68 2.80 -3.36 8.54
N ILE A 69 2.71 -3.52 7.22
CA ILE A 69 2.69 -2.37 6.31
C ILE A 69 1.25 -1.83 6.30
N THR A 70 1.09 -0.54 6.58
CA THR A 70 -0.22 0.10 6.74
C THR A 70 -0.58 1.01 5.58
N SER A 71 0.42 1.52 4.85
CA SER A 71 0.15 2.27 3.63
C SER A 71 1.30 2.31 2.65
N VAL A 72 0.96 2.47 1.37
CA VAL A 72 1.87 2.80 0.28
C VAL A 72 1.44 4.15 -0.29
N SER A 73 2.33 5.14 -0.24
CA SER A 73 2.14 6.48 -0.80
C SER A 73 2.90 6.62 -2.11
N ILE A 74 2.22 7.06 -3.16
CA ILE A 74 2.77 7.15 -4.52
C ILE A 74 2.74 8.61 -4.98
N SER A 75 3.93 9.13 -5.27
CA SER A 75 4.15 10.46 -5.84
C SER A 75 4.27 10.35 -7.35
N HIS A 76 3.31 10.93 -8.06
CA HIS A 76 3.28 11.01 -9.52
C HIS A 76 3.95 12.31 -9.99
N LYS A 77 5.14 12.23 -10.58
CA LYS A 77 5.88 13.36 -11.19
C LYS A 77 6.08 13.13 -12.68
N GLU A 78 6.52 14.16 -13.40
CA GLU A 78 6.83 14.04 -14.85
C GLU A 78 8.00 13.09 -15.10
N SER A 79 8.97 13.03 -14.19
CA SER A 79 10.14 12.13 -14.21
C SER A 79 9.84 10.73 -13.65
N GLY A 80 8.57 10.31 -13.65
CA GLY A 80 8.13 9.02 -13.13
C GLY A 80 7.56 9.03 -11.71
N GLU A 81 7.38 7.81 -11.18
CA GLU A 81 6.73 7.56 -9.89
C GLU A 81 7.76 7.34 -8.78
N SER A 82 7.44 7.81 -7.57
CA SER A 82 8.25 7.56 -6.36
C SER A 82 7.36 7.13 -5.21
N VAL A 83 7.88 6.27 -4.33
CA VAL A 83 7.07 5.57 -3.34
C VAL A 83 7.62 5.73 -1.93
N ILE A 84 6.71 5.83 -0.97
CA ILE A 84 6.96 5.71 0.47
C ILE A 84 6.11 4.56 0.99
N ILE A 85 6.72 3.65 1.75
CA ILE A 85 6.05 2.55 2.43
C ILE A 85 6.01 2.85 3.93
N THR A 86 4.81 2.86 4.50
CA THR A 86 4.58 3.10 5.94
C THR A 86 4.34 1.79 6.66
N CYS A 87 5.07 1.60 7.74
CA CYS A 87 5.04 0.41 8.56
C CYS A 87 4.62 0.76 9.99
N THR A 88 4.01 -0.21 10.66
CA THR A 88 3.72 -0.18 12.08
C THR A 88 4.29 -1.43 12.74
N LYS A 89 4.99 -1.26 13.86
CA LYS A 89 5.54 -2.34 14.67
C LYS A 89 5.08 -2.14 16.10
N LYS A 90 4.61 -3.20 16.73
CA LYS A 90 4.30 -3.14 18.16
C LYS A 90 5.61 -3.20 18.94
N LEU A 91 5.86 -2.23 19.82
CA LEU A 91 6.96 -2.30 20.76
C LEU A 91 6.45 -2.92 22.06
N ASP A 92 7.23 -3.83 22.61
CA ASP A 92 6.97 -4.39 23.93
C ASP A 92 6.93 -3.25 24.96
N ASP A 93 6.03 -3.37 25.93
CA ASP A 93 5.94 -2.52 27.12
C ASP A 93 5.54 -1.03 26.93
N ILE A 94 5.45 -0.50 25.70
CA ILE A 94 5.14 0.93 25.48
C ILE A 94 3.63 1.18 25.22
N GLY A 95 2.82 0.13 25.06
CA GLY A 95 1.35 0.22 24.89
C GLY A 95 0.89 1.00 23.64
N ARG A 96 1.84 1.45 22.79
CA ARG A 96 1.62 2.23 21.58
C ARG A 96 2.43 1.61 20.44
N ALA A 97 1.89 1.70 19.22
CA ALA A 97 2.59 1.22 18.03
C ALA A 97 3.68 2.21 17.61
N PHE A 98 4.84 1.69 17.23
CA PHE A 98 5.90 2.44 16.58
C PHE A 98 5.63 2.49 15.07
N ASN A 99 5.55 3.69 14.52
CA ASN A 99 5.32 3.89 13.09
C ASN A 99 6.57 4.48 12.44
N PHE A 100 6.97 3.91 11.31
CA PHE A 100 8.14 4.35 10.55
C PHE A 100 7.88 4.22 9.05
N ASN A 101 8.65 4.97 8.26
CA ASN A 101 8.49 5.06 6.82
C ASN A 101 9.82 4.76 6.13
N THR A 102 9.74 4.22 4.91
CA THR A 102 10.87 4.28 3.99
C THR A 102 11.11 5.73 3.51
N PRO A 103 12.34 6.06 3.07
CA PRO A 103 12.56 7.25 2.24
C PRO A 103 11.68 7.23 0.99
N LEU A 104 11.47 8.41 0.39
CA LEU A 104 10.84 8.52 -0.92
C LEU A 104 11.84 8.05 -1.98
N LEU A 105 11.58 6.90 -2.59
CA LEU A 105 12.45 6.30 -3.60
C LEU A 105 11.74 6.20 -4.96
N PRO A 106 12.42 6.48 -6.08
CA PRO A 106 11.86 6.29 -7.42
C PRO A 106 11.63 4.81 -7.72
N MET A 107 10.54 4.50 -8.44
CA MET A 107 10.24 3.12 -8.87
C MET A 107 11.21 2.62 -9.95
N GLN A 108 11.69 3.53 -10.80
CA GLN A 108 12.68 3.25 -11.82
C GLN A 108 13.86 4.21 -11.67
N SER A 109 15.08 3.69 -11.76
CA SER A 109 16.28 4.51 -11.69
C SER A 109 16.55 5.16 -13.05
N GLU A 110 16.23 6.44 -13.21
CA GLU A 110 16.62 7.21 -14.40
C GLU A 110 18.08 7.71 -14.32
N THR A 111 18.71 7.62 -13.15
CA THR A 111 20.08 8.11 -12.85
C THR A 111 20.80 7.14 -11.90
N ASP A 112 22.10 7.35 -11.62
CA ASP A 112 22.90 6.56 -10.65
C ASP A 112 22.48 6.76 -9.16
N GLY A 113 21.24 7.16 -8.91
CA GLY A 113 20.70 7.41 -7.57
C GLY A 113 20.05 6.18 -6.92
N PRO A 114 19.78 6.22 -5.60
CA PRO A 114 19.06 5.15 -4.94
C PRO A 114 17.62 5.06 -5.48
N ALA A 115 17.23 3.85 -5.87
CA ALA A 115 15.89 3.51 -6.34
C ALA A 115 15.32 2.39 -5.46
N LEU A 116 14.06 2.00 -5.72
CA LEU A 116 13.51 0.79 -5.11
C LEU A 116 14.36 -0.44 -5.47
N PRO A 117 14.47 -1.42 -4.54
CA PRO A 117 15.09 -2.71 -4.84
C PRO A 117 14.43 -3.43 -6.03
N GLU A 118 15.20 -4.31 -6.66
CA GLU A 118 14.71 -5.10 -7.80
C GLU A 118 13.45 -5.90 -7.44
N GLY A 119 12.40 -5.73 -8.24
CA GLY A 119 11.12 -6.44 -8.08
C GLY A 119 10.16 -5.82 -7.07
N CYS A 120 10.59 -4.82 -6.28
CA CYS A 120 9.69 -4.09 -5.39
C CYS A 120 8.62 -3.33 -6.19
N ASP A 121 8.99 -2.80 -7.35
CA ASP A 121 8.10 -2.15 -8.32
C ASP A 121 6.97 -3.08 -8.77
N ASN A 122 7.27 -4.33 -9.12
CA ASN A 122 6.27 -5.33 -9.53
C ASN A 122 5.24 -5.59 -8.42
N VAL A 123 5.67 -5.63 -7.15
CA VAL A 123 4.74 -5.81 -6.01
C VAL A 123 3.85 -4.58 -5.81
N ILE A 124 4.40 -3.38 -6.00
CA ILE A 124 3.63 -2.12 -5.95
C ILE A 124 2.61 -2.05 -7.09
N GLU A 125 3.00 -2.41 -8.32
CA GLU A 125 2.09 -2.46 -9.46
C GLU A 125 0.94 -3.46 -9.24
N LYS A 126 1.24 -4.63 -8.66
CA LYS A 126 0.23 -5.60 -8.26
C LYS A 126 -0.72 -5.03 -7.19
N LEU A 127 -0.19 -4.32 -6.19
CA LEU A 127 -1.01 -3.64 -5.19
C LEU A 127 -1.92 -2.58 -5.81
N ILE A 128 -1.42 -1.80 -6.77
CA ILE A 128 -2.21 -0.81 -7.52
C ILE A 128 -3.34 -1.50 -8.29
N PHE A 129 -3.04 -2.63 -8.93
CA PHE A 129 -4.04 -3.44 -9.62
C PHE A 129 -5.14 -3.92 -8.66
N GLU A 130 -4.75 -4.52 -7.52
CA GLU A 130 -5.69 -4.98 -6.49
C GLU A 130 -6.53 -3.82 -5.92
N ALA A 131 -5.95 -2.64 -5.72
CA ALA A 131 -6.67 -1.44 -5.31
C ALA A 131 -7.66 -0.93 -6.35
N LYS A 132 -7.32 -1.04 -7.64
CA LYS A 132 -8.26 -0.75 -8.72
C LYS A 132 -9.42 -1.75 -8.74
N SER A 133 -9.12 -3.05 -8.70
CA SER A 133 -10.16 -4.09 -8.67
C SER A 133 -11.06 -3.95 -7.45
N PHE A 134 -10.50 -3.61 -6.29
CA PHE A 134 -11.27 -3.24 -5.13
C PHE A 134 -12.12 -1.99 -5.43
N TYR A 135 -11.55 -0.87 -5.87
CA TYR A 135 -12.37 0.30 -6.19
C TYR A 135 -13.53 0.00 -7.18
N GLU A 136 -13.35 -0.92 -8.12
CA GLU A 136 -14.33 -1.37 -9.11
C GLU A 136 -15.36 -2.41 -8.59
N GLY A 137 -15.26 -2.83 -7.33
CA GLY A 137 -16.26 -3.66 -6.65
C GLY A 137 -15.85 -5.12 -6.41
N LEU A 138 -14.64 -5.54 -6.78
CA LEU A 138 -14.15 -6.88 -6.46
C LEU A 138 -13.81 -6.99 -4.97
N ARG A 139 -14.55 -7.80 -4.22
CA ARG A 139 -14.43 -7.99 -2.76
C ARG A 139 -14.30 -9.46 -2.43
N GLN A 140 -13.87 -9.77 -1.21
CA GLN A 140 -14.20 -11.07 -0.65
C GLN A 140 -15.72 -11.21 -0.56
N GLU A 141 -16.24 -12.35 -1.01
CA GLU A 141 -17.62 -12.73 -0.71
C GLU A 141 -17.73 -12.97 0.80
N GLU A 142 -18.72 -12.36 1.45
CA GLU A 142 -19.03 -12.75 2.82
C GLU A 142 -19.39 -14.24 2.83
N PRO A 143 -18.87 -15.04 3.76
CA PRO A 143 -19.29 -16.43 3.88
C PRO A 143 -20.81 -16.44 4.09
N ASN A 144 -21.54 -16.96 3.10
CA ASN A 144 -23.00 -17.03 3.09
C ASN A 144 -23.52 -17.49 4.46
N LEU A 145 -24.19 -16.59 5.18
CA LEU A 145 -24.82 -16.87 6.48
C LEU A 145 -25.83 -18.02 6.44
N PHE A 146 -26.25 -18.45 5.24
CA PHE A 146 -27.25 -19.50 5.01
C PHE A 146 -26.69 -20.91 4.80
N ASN A 147 -25.37 -21.13 4.81
CA ASN A 147 -24.79 -22.48 4.71
C ASN A 147 -24.65 -23.22 6.07
N LYS A 148 -25.40 -22.81 7.10
CA LYS A 148 -25.61 -23.58 8.33
C LYS A 148 -27.01 -24.20 8.33
N GLY A 149 -27.22 -25.22 7.51
CA GLY A 149 -28.47 -25.97 7.52
C GLY A 149 -28.67 -26.88 6.31
N ALA A 150 -27.84 -27.91 6.16
CA ALA A 150 -28.17 -29.13 5.43
C ALA A 150 -27.41 -30.30 6.05
#